data_AF-A0A6H1Q3F4-F1
#
_entry.id   AF-A0A6H1Q3F4-F1
#
_cell.length_a   1.000
_cell.length_b   1.000
_cell.length_c   1.000
_cell.angle_alpha   90.00
_cell.angle_beta   90.00
_cell.angle_gamma   90.00
#
_symmetry.space_group_name_H-M   'P 1'
#
loop_
_entity.id
_entity.type
_entity.pdbx_description
1 polymer ?
#
loop_
_entity_poly.entity_id
_entity_poly.type
_entity_poly.pdbx_seq_one_letter_code
_entity_poly.pdbx_strand_id
1 'polypeptide(L)'
;MKVYFNNSCKICRAEINLYKKENIKDIEWVDITNNKSAEIETQRNAKNLLRRLHIKDGEKVIGGAEAFLLVWKKIPKYKFLYSFFKTPIIFTLFSFFYEIIAFFLFLKNKKQLLK
;
A
#
# COMPACT_ATOMS: atom_id res chain seq x y z
N MET A 1 -0.81 11.34 6.87
CA MET A 1 -1.14 9.93 6.56
C MET A 1 0.16 9.18 6.33
N LYS A 2 0.34 8.02 6.98
CA LYS A 2 1.51 7.16 6.74
C LYS A 2 1.15 6.06 5.73
N VAL A 3 2.04 5.74 4.82
CA VAL A 3 1.89 4.67 3.82
C VAL A 3 2.99 3.64 4.04
N TYR A 4 2.59 2.44 4.42
CA TYR A 4 3.47 1.31 4.70
C TYR A 4 3.56 0.42 3.48
N PHE A 5 4.76 0.30 2.91
CA PHE A 5 4.99 -0.41 1.66
C PHE A 5 6.26 -1.25 1.72
N ASN A 6 6.32 -2.30 0.90
CA ASN A 6 7.48 -3.17 0.77
C ASN A 6 8.51 -2.56 -0.19
N ASN A 7 9.55 -1.93 0.35
CA ASN A 7 10.65 -1.37 -0.46
C ASN A 7 11.54 -2.47 -1.08
N SER A 8 11.64 -3.63 -0.44
CA SER A 8 12.42 -4.77 -0.95
C SER A 8 11.79 -5.41 -2.20
N CYS A 9 10.46 -5.31 -2.36
CA CYS A 9 9.74 -5.70 -3.57
C CYS A 9 10.01 -4.70 -4.72
N LYS A 10 10.71 -5.13 -5.79
CA LYS A 10 11.09 -4.26 -6.92
C LYS A 10 9.91 -3.51 -7.56
N ILE A 11 8.82 -4.21 -7.87
CA ILE A 11 7.64 -3.60 -8.52
C ILE A 11 6.90 -2.65 -7.57
N CYS A 12 6.74 -3.06 -6.30
CA CYS A 12 6.11 -2.24 -5.28
C CYS A 12 6.89 -0.94 -5.05
N ARG A 13 8.23 -1.03 -4.95
CA ARG A 13 9.11 0.15 -4.84
C ARG A 13 9.05 1.04 -6.07
N ALA A 14 9.03 0.47 -7.28
CA ALA A 14 8.96 1.26 -8.50
C ALA A 14 7.66 2.10 -8.53
N GLU A 15 6.53 1.49 -8.20
CA GLU A 15 5.23 2.18 -8.09
C GLU A 15 5.27 3.31 -7.05
N ILE A 16 5.70 3.01 -5.82
CA ILE A 16 5.73 3.98 -4.73
C ILE A 16 6.72 5.12 -5.01
N ASN A 17 7.83 4.85 -5.70
CA ASN A 17 8.78 5.88 -6.12
C ASN A 17 8.19 6.85 -7.14
N LEU A 18 7.22 6.43 -7.97
CA LEU A 18 6.48 7.36 -8.82
C LEU A 18 5.62 8.30 -7.99
N TYR A 19 4.94 7.79 -6.96
CA TYR A 19 4.11 8.61 -6.07
C TYR A 19 4.95 9.58 -5.24
N LYS A 20 6.12 9.16 -4.76
CA LYS A 20 7.06 10.01 -4.01
C LYS A 20 7.52 11.24 -4.80
N LYS A 21 7.62 11.16 -6.13
CA LYS A 21 8.02 12.29 -6.99
C LYS A 21 7.04 13.46 -6.95
N GLU A 22 5.78 13.19 -6.61
CA GLU A 22 4.74 14.22 -6.51
C GLU A 22 4.85 15.05 -5.21
N ASN A 23 5.78 14.69 -4.31
CA ASN A 23 6.19 15.45 -3.12
C ASN A 23 5.03 15.96 -2.24
N ILE A 24 4.05 15.09 -2.00
CA ILE A 24 2.89 15.40 -1.14
C ILE A 24 3.32 15.42 0.33
N LYS A 25 3.38 16.60 0.93
CA LYS A 25 3.83 16.82 2.32
C LYS A 25 3.03 16.02 3.35
N ASP A 26 1.76 15.76 3.09
CA ASP A 26 0.84 15.07 4.01
C ASP A 26 0.95 13.52 3.97
N ILE A 27 1.88 13.00 3.15
CA ILE A 27 2.14 11.57 3.00
C ILE A 27 3.55 11.24 3.49
N GLU A 28 3.63 10.47 4.56
CA GLU A 28 4.87 9.85 5.04
C GLU A 28 4.98 8.43 4.49
N TRP A 29 6.13 8.08 3.92
CA TRP A 29 6.35 6.77 3.31
C TRP A 29 7.22 5.89 4.21
N VAL A 30 6.67 4.81 4.73
CA VAL A 30 7.31 3.92 5.70
C VAL A 30 7.64 2.58 5.05
N ASP A 31 8.92 2.21 5.03
CA ASP A 31 9.35 0.87 4.61
C ASP A 31 9.06 -0.15 5.71
N ILE A 32 8.41 -1.25 5.35
CA ILE A 32 8.09 -2.34 6.28
C ILE A 32 9.22 -3.36 6.44
N THR A 33 10.26 -3.31 5.60
CA THR A 33 11.35 -4.28 5.61
C THR A 33 12.05 -4.24 6.97
N ASN A 34 12.00 -5.34 7.73
CA ASN A 34 12.60 -5.48 9.07
C ASN A 34 12.20 -4.35 10.05
N ASN A 35 10.96 -3.86 9.95
CA ASN A 35 10.50 -2.70 10.72
C ASN A 35 9.45 -3.09 11.77
N LYS A 36 9.89 -3.32 13.02
CA LYS A 36 8.97 -3.67 14.11
C LYS A 36 8.02 -2.53 14.51
N SER A 37 8.46 -1.28 14.36
CA SER A 37 7.61 -0.11 14.60
C SER A 37 6.41 -0.10 13.64
N ALA A 38 6.63 -0.46 12.37
CA ALA A 38 5.53 -0.58 11.41
C ALA A 38 4.48 -1.61 11.85
N GLU A 39 4.91 -2.76 12.43
CA GLU A 39 3.96 -3.74 12.96
C GLU A 39 3.15 -3.19 14.14
N ILE A 40 3.80 -2.46 15.06
CA ILE A 40 3.16 -1.87 16.24
C ILE A 40 2.19 -0.76 15.82
N GLU A 41 2.64 0.19 15.00
CA GLU A 41 1.84 1.34 14.56
C GLU A 41 0.60 0.92 13.76
N THR A 42 0.70 -0.17 13.00
CA THR A 42 -0.41 -0.68 12.16
C THR A 42 -1.24 -1.76 12.84
N GLN A 43 -0.78 -2.31 13.96
CA GLN A 43 -1.34 -3.51 14.57
C GLN A 43 -1.51 -4.65 13.55
N ARG A 44 -0.49 -4.84 12.70
CA ARG A 44 -0.42 -5.90 11.69
C ARG A 44 0.91 -6.62 11.83
N ASN A 45 0.88 -7.95 11.74
CA ASN A 45 2.11 -8.72 11.71
C ASN A 45 2.86 -8.52 10.39
N ALA A 46 4.15 -8.89 10.38
CA ALA A 46 5.01 -8.80 9.21
C ALA A 46 4.42 -9.47 7.95
N LYS A 47 3.74 -10.62 8.09
CA LYS A 47 3.10 -11.33 6.96
C LYS A 47 2.01 -10.50 6.31
N ASN A 48 1.16 -9.85 7.10
CA ASN A 48 0.09 -9.00 6.61
C ASN A 48 0.65 -7.77 5.92
N LEU A 49 1.59 -7.07 6.57
CA LEU A 49 2.28 -5.92 5.99
C LEU A 49 2.98 -6.28 4.67
N LEU A 50 3.62 -7.44 4.59
CA LEU A 50 4.31 -7.89 3.39
C LEU A 50 3.37 -8.12 2.20
N ARG A 51 2.16 -8.60 2.46
CA ARG A 51 1.19 -8.98 1.42
C ARG A 51 0.50 -7.78 0.78
N ARG A 52 0.23 -6.72 1.54
CA ARG A 52 -0.63 -5.60 1.07
C ARG A 52 0.01 -4.25 1.36
N LEU A 53 -0.32 -3.25 0.53
CA LEU A 53 -0.12 -1.86 0.90
C LEU A 53 -1.02 -1.54 2.10
N HIS A 54 -0.50 -0.81 3.07
CA HIS A 54 -1.30 -0.29 4.16
C HIS A 54 -1.12 1.21 4.28
N ILE A 55 -2.16 1.89 4.74
CA ILE A 55 -2.06 3.25 5.23
C ILE A 55 -2.49 3.31 6.70
N LYS A 56 -1.98 4.32 7.40
CA LYS A 56 -2.53 4.80 8.67
C LYS A 56 -2.93 6.26 8.52
N ASP A 57 -4.21 6.55 8.75
CA ASP A 57 -4.76 7.90 8.75
C ASP A 57 -5.51 8.14 10.07
N GLY A 58 -4.89 8.91 10.97
CA GLY A 58 -5.27 8.93 12.38
C GLY A 58 -5.10 7.55 13.02
N GLU A 59 -6.17 7.04 13.66
CA GLU A 59 -6.21 5.71 14.27
C GLU A 59 -6.61 4.59 13.31
N LYS A 60 -7.05 4.93 12.09
CA LYS A 60 -7.54 3.94 11.13
C LYS A 60 -6.39 3.37 10.30
N VAL A 61 -6.29 2.04 10.29
CA VAL A 61 -5.35 1.29 9.45
C VAL A 61 -6.12 0.58 8.35
N ILE A 62 -5.87 0.99 7.10
CA ILE A 62 -6.59 0.50 5.91
C ILE A 62 -5.58 -0.19 5.00
N GLY A 63 -5.95 -1.37 4.50
CA GLY A 63 -5.06 -2.21 3.69
C GLY A 63 -5.65 -2.54 2.33
N GLY A 64 -4.78 -2.97 1.41
CA GLY A 64 -5.18 -3.50 0.11
C GLY A 64 -5.60 -2.43 -0.89
N ALA A 65 -6.53 -2.76 -1.78
CA ALA A 65 -7.00 -1.86 -2.84
C ALA A 65 -7.56 -0.53 -2.31
N GLU A 66 -8.22 -0.54 -1.16
CA GLU A 66 -8.74 0.68 -0.53
C GLU A 66 -7.60 1.65 -0.12
N ALA A 67 -6.46 1.11 0.32
CA ALA A 67 -5.29 1.91 0.65
C ALA A 67 -4.79 2.71 -0.57
N PHE A 68 -4.81 2.10 -1.76
CA PHE A 68 -4.45 2.79 -3.01
C PHE A 68 -5.41 3.92 -3.36
N LEU A 69 -6.72 3.72 -3.20
CA LEU A 69 -7.71 4.78 -3.42
C LEU A 69 -7.41 6.02 -2.56
N LEU A 70 -7.08 5.81 -1.29
CA LEU A 70 -6.81 6.91 -0.36
C LEU A 70 -5.47 7.61 -0.65
N VAL A 71 -4.46 6.86 -1.10
CA VAL A 71 -3.21 7.45 -1.63
C VAL A 71 -3.52 8.32 -2.85
N TRP A 72 -4.21 7.78 -3.86
CA TRP A 72 -4.55 8.52 -5.08
C TRP A 72 -5.45 9.73 -4.81
N LYS A 73 -6.33 9.66 -3.80
CA LYS A 73 -7.14 10.79 -3.36
C LYS A 73 -6.31 11.97 -2.88
N LYS A 74 -5.16 11.72 -2.24
CA LYS A 74 -4.25 12.75 -1.72
C LYS A 74 -3.24 13.27 -2.74
N ILE A 75 -2.97 12.55 -3.82
CA ILE A 75 -2.03 13.00 -4.86
C ILE A 75 -2.81 13.63 -6.02
N PRO A 76 -2.74 14.96 -6.25
CA PRO A 76 -3.58 15.65 -7.23
C PRO A 76 -3.55 15.03 -8.63
N LYS A 77 -2.36 14.66 -9.11
CA LYS A 77 -2.17 14.03 -10.42
C LYS A 77 -2.89 12.68 -10.58
N TYR A 78 -3.10 11.94 -9.49
CA TYR A 78 -3.77 10.63 -9.50
C TYR A 78 -5.23 10.70 -9.03
N LYS A 79 -5.76 11.88 -8.75
CA LYS A 79 -7.16 12.06 -8.27
C LYS A 79 -8.20 11.56 -9.28
N PHE A 80 -7.86 11.52 -10.57
CA PHE A 80 -8.71 10.91 -11.60
C PHE A 80 -8.83 9.38 -11.40
N LEU A 81 -7.74 8.68 -11.04
CA LEU A 81 -7.77 7.25 -10.71
C LEU A 81 -8.69 7.00 -9.51
N TYR A 82 -8.55 7.80 -8.44
CA TYR A 82 -9.47 7.73 -7.31
C TYR A 82 -10.93 7.88 -7.75
N SER A 83 -11.22 8.86 -8.60
CA SER A 83 -12.59 9.14 -9.05
C SER A 83 -13.19 8.02 -9.90
N PHE A 84 -12.37 7.34 -10.69
CA PHE A 84 -12.77 6.18 -11.51
C PHE A 84 -12.92 4.91 -10.66
N PHE A 85 -11.88 4.53 -9.92
CA PHE A 85 -11.81 3.28 -9.17
C PHE A 85 -12.64 3.27 -7.88
N LYS A 86 -13.12 4.41 -7.37
CA LYS A 86 -14.02 4.45 -6.20
C LYS A 86 -15.46 3.98 -6.49
N THR A 87 -15.85 3.88 -7.76
CA THR A 87 -17.22 3.48 -8.10
C THR A 87 -17.44 2.01 -7.72
N PRO A 88 -18.59 1.62 -7.13
CA PRO A 88 -18.74 0.32 -6.49
C PRO A 88 -18.35 -0.88 -7.37
N ILE A 89 -18.87 -0.93 -8.60
CA ILE A 89 -18.61 -2.05 -9.54
C ILE A 89 -17.13 -2.10 -9.94
N ILE A 90 -16.54 -0.95 -10.28
CA ILE A 90 -15.13 -0.88 -10.67
C ILE A 90 -14.23 -1.21 -9.48
N PHE A 91 -14.58 -0.75 -8.28
CA PHE A 91 -13.84 -1.05 -7.06
C PHE A 91 -13.84 -2.54 -6.75
N THR A 92 -14.98 -3.22 -6.90
CA THR A 92 -15.06 -4.68 -6.70
C THR A 92 -14.10 -5.41 -7.65
N LEU A 93 -14.12 -5.06 -8.94
CA LEU A 93 -13.20 -5.66 -9.93
C LEU A 93 -11.74 -5.35 -9.59
N PHE A 94 -11.43 -4.08 -9.31
CA PHE A 94 -10.08 -3.65 -8.95
C PHE A 94 -9.56 -4.36 -7.70
N SER A 95 -10.38 -4.47 -6.65
CA SER A 95 -10.03 -5.16 -5.41
C SER A 95 -9.78 -6.66 -5.64
N PHE A 96 -10.57 -7.29 -6.52
CA PHE A 96 -10.37 -8.69 -6.89
C PHE A 96 -9.03 -8.91 -7.60
N PHE A 97 -8.76 -8.14 -8.67
CA PHE A 97 -7.48 -8.23 -9.40
C PHE A 97 -6.28 -7.86 -8.52
N TYR A 98 -6.44 -6.85 -7.66
CA TYR A 98 -5.43 -6.46 -6.68
C TYR A 98 -5.05 -7.64 -5.79
N GLU A 99 -6.01 -8.38 -5.24
CA GLU A 99 -5.72 -9.52 -4.35
C GLU A 99 -5.00 -10.66 -5.09
N ILE A 100 -5.31 -10.90 -6.36
CA ILE A 100 -4.59 -11.87 -7.20
C ILE A 100 -3.12 -11.46 -7.33
N ILE A 101 -2.86 -10.21 -7.75
CA ILE A 101 -1.50 -9.70 -7.93
C ILE A 101 -0.75 -9.70 -6.59
N ALA A 102 -1.39 -9.21 -5.52
CA ALA A 102 -0.83 -9.18 -4.18
C ALA A 102 -0.43 -10.57 -3.67
N PHE A 103 -1.24 -11.60 -3.96
CA PHE A 103 -0.91 -12.98 -3.62
C PHE A 103 0.38 -13.46 -4.30
N PHE A 104 0.51 -13.26 -5.62
CA PHE A 104 1.74 -13.67 -6.34
C PHE A 104 2.97 -12.87 -5.89
N LEU A 105 2.80 -11.56 -5.66
CA LEU A 105 3.89 -10.72 -5.13
C LEU A 105 4.28 -11.16 -3.72
N PHE A 106 3.33 -11.54 -2.87
CA PHE A 106 3.60 -12.10 -1.56
C PHE A 106 4.41 -13.40 -1.68
N LEU A 107 4.00 -14.35 -2.51
CA LEU A 107 4.73 -15.61 -2.71
C LEU A 107 6.17 -15.37 -3.18
N LYS A 108 6.37 -14.44 -4.12
CA LYS A 108 7.70 -14.06 -4.62
C LYS A 108 8.59 -13.45 -3.55
N ASN A 109 8.00 -12.79 -2.55
CA ASN A 109 8.73 -12.04 -1.52
C ASN A 109 8.71 -12.70 -0.14
N LYS A 110 8.00 -13.82 0.06
CA LYS A 110 7.79 -14.47 1.38
C LYS A 110 9.07 -14.78 2.16
N LYS A 111 10.20 -14.97 1.47
CA LYS A 111 11.52 -15.20 2.08
C LYS A 111 11.99 -14.04 2.97
N GLN A 112 11.39 -12.86 2.83
CA GLN A 112 11.65 -11.71 3.70
C GLN A 112 11.17 -11.94 5.14
N LEU A 113 10.24 -12.88 5.37
CA LEU A 113 9.75 -13.23 6.71
C LEU A 113 10.70 -14.14 7.51
N LEU A 114 11.75 -14.66 6.86
CA LEU A 114 12.73 -15.56 7.47
C LEU A 114 13.99 -14.81 7.95
N LYS A 115 14.02 -13.50 7.77
CA LYS A 115 15.13 -12.60 8.13
C LYS A 115 14.75 -11.79 9.35
#